data_AF-A0A0F9AUC1-F1
#
_entry.id   AF-A0A0F9AUC1-F1
#
_cell.length_a   1.000
_cell.length_b   1.000
_cell.length_c   1.000
_cell.angle_alpha   90.00
_cell.angle_beta   90.00
_cell.angle_gamma   90.00
#
_symmetry.space_group_name_H-M   'P 1'
#
loop_
_entity.id
_entity.type
_entity.pdbx_description
1 polymer ?
#
loop_
_entity_poly.entity_id
_entity_poly.type
_entity_poly.pdbx_seq_one_letter_code
_entity_poly.pdbx_strand_id
1 'polypeptide(L)' 'LETEYTRAAATIAYEASYKIKFEKTFSFASGVSENITEAGLTDDAVVSGSILLDRFTFSAKAIDGDTDLYIKITITIS' A
#
# COMPACT_ATOMS: atom_id res chain seq x y z
N LEU A 1 -9.19 6.11 15.36
CA LEU A 1 -7.88 5.45 15.15
C LEU A 1 -8.03 4.68 13.86
N GLU A 2 -7.20 4.92 12.86
CA GLU A 2 -7.19 4.11 11.65
C GLU A 2 -6.57 2.75 11.98
N THR A 3 -7.20 1.66 11.52
CA THR A 3 -6.71 0.29 11.74
C THR A 3 -6.03 -0.18 10.46
N GLU A 4 -4.75 -0.53 10.53
CA GLU A 4 -4.06 -1.15 9.40
C GLU A 4 -4.70 -2.51 9.12
N TYR A 5 -5.15 -2.71 7.88
CA TYR A 5 -5.75 -3.99 7.47
C TYR A 5 -4.69 -5.04 7.17
N THR A 6 -3.69 -4.70 6.33
CA THR A 6 -2.61 -5.61 5.98
C THR A 6 -1.38 -4.84 5.50
N ARG A 7 -0.22 -5.52 5.53
CA ARG A 7 1.04 -5.01 5.01
C ARG A 7 1.78 -6.12 4.26
N ALA A 8 2.48 -5.74 3.20
CA ALA A 8 3.31 -6.66 2.44
C ALA A 8 4.47 -5.93 1.77
N ALA A 9 5.57 -6.65 1.53
CA ALA A 9 6.68 -6.13 0.74
C ALA A 9 6.22 -5.78 -0.68
N ALA A 10 6.52 -4.55 -1.10
CA ALA A 10 6.29 -4.05 -2.45
C ALA A 10 7.43 -4.46 -3.39
N THR A 11 7.12 -4.61 -4.66
CA THR A 11 8.13 -4.70 -5.72
C THR A 11 8.69 -3.32 -6.01
N ILE A 12 10.02 -3.20 -6.02
CA ILE A 12 10.71 -1.93 -6.26
C ILE A 12 11.22 -1.91 -7.69
N ALA A 13 11.00 -0.79 -8.40
CA ALA A 13 11.54 -0.54 -9.72
C ALA A 13 12.10 0.90 -9.83
N TYR A 14 13.26 1.04 -10.46
CA TYR A 14 13.90 2.34 -10.73
C TYR A 14 13.55 2.77 -12.15
N GLU A 15 12.58 3.66 -12.30
CA GLU A 15 12.09 4.08 -13.63
C GLU A 15 13.03 5.09 -14.31
N ALA A 16 13.69 5.94 -13.51
CA ALA A 16 14.63 6.96 -13.97
C ALA A 16 15.54 7.40 -12.81
N SER A 17 16.57 8.20 -13.10
CA SER A 17 17.36 8.87 -12.06
C SER A 17 16.43 9.60 -11.08
N TYR A 18 16.68 9.42 -9.78
CA TYR A 18 15.92 10.05 -8.68
C TYR A 18 14.45 9.66 -8.58
N LYS A 19 13.97 8.66 -9.33
CA LYS A 19 12.58 8.20 -9.32
C LYS A 19 12.49 6.71 -9.00
N ILE A 20 11.88 6.39 -7.87
CA ILE A 20 11.68 5.01 -7.40
C ILE A 20 10.18 4.72 -7.36
N LYS A 21 9.80 3.57 -7.89
CA LYS A 21 8.43 3.07 -7.91
C LYS A 21 8.29 1.85 -7.00
N PHE A 22 7.21 1.81 -6.24
CA PHE A 22 6.80 0.73 -5.36
C PHE A 22 5.42 0.23 -5.78
N GLU A 23 5.32 -1.07 -6.07
CA GLU A 23 4.08 -1.69 -6.56
C GLU A 23 3.69 -2.88 -5.70
N LYS A 24 2.40 -2.99 -5.37
CA LYS A 24 1.85 -4.17 -4.71
C LYS A 24 0.39 -4.39 -5.06
N THR A 25 0.04 -5.63 -5.40
CA THR A 25 -1.34 -6.10 -5.40
C THR A 25 -1.64 -6.79 -4.08
N PHE A 26 -2.73 -6.38 -3.44
CA PHE A 26 -3.28 -6.99 -2.24
C PHE A 26 -4.53 -7.78 -2.62
N SER A 27 -4.54 -9.06 -2.23
CA SER A 27 -5.70 -9.93 -2.34
C SER A 27 -6.29 -10.15 -0.95
N PHE A 28 -7.60 -10.29 -0.87
CA PHE A 28 -8.33 -10.40 0.39
C PHE A 28 -8.96 -11.78 0.52
N ALA A 29 -9.16 -12.23 1.77
CA ALA A 29 -9.78 -13.52 2.01
C ALA A 29 -11.27 -13.49 1.63
N SER A 30 -11.84 -14.64 1.30
CA SER A 30 -13.28 -14.75 1.11
C SER A 30 -14.03 -14.37 2.40
N GLY A 31 -15.16 -13.68 2.24
CA GLY A 31 -15.97 -13.18 3.37
C GLY A 31 -15.48 -11.86 3.97
N VAL A 32 -14.35 -11.31 3.51
CA VAL A 32 -13.97 -9.92 3.80
C VAL A 32 -14.90 -8.99 3.02
N SER A 33 -15.42 -7.96 3.69
CA SER A 33 -16.19 -6.89 3.06
C SER A 33 -16.01 -5.62 3.88
N GLU A 34 -15.01 -4.83 3.51
CA GLU A 34 -14.61 -3.62 4.23
C GLU A 34 -14.29 -2.50 3.24
N ASN A 35 -14.18 -1.27 3.75
CA ASN A 35 -13.78 -0.11 2.95
C ASN A 35 -12.38 0.34 3.37
N ILE A 36 -11.47 0.46 2.40
CA ILE A 36 -10.15 1.07 2.57
C ILE A 36 -10.19 2.52 2.08
N THR A 37 -9.58 3.43 2.84
CA THR A 37 -9.51 4.87 2.52
C THR A 37 -8.09 5.40 2.47
N GLU A 38 -7.09 4.56 2.75
CA GLU A 38 -5.68 4.96 2.79
C GLU A 38 -4.78 3.82 2.32
N ALA A 39 -3.68 4.18 1.65
CA ALA A 39 -2.53 3.31 1.43
C ALA A 39 -1.26 4.02 1.91
N GLY A 40 -0.38 3.27 2.58
CA GLY A 40 0.90 3.78 3.09
C GLY A 40 2.09 3.05 2.49
N LEU A 41 3.23 3.73 2.43
CA LEU A 41 4.54 3.13 2.17
C LEU A 41 5.36 3.18 3.45
N THR A 42 5.76 2.02 3.94
CA THR A 42 6.66 1.88 5.08
C THR A 42 8.05 1.45 4.63
N ASP A 43 9.05 1.69 5.47
CA ASP A 43 10.44 1.27 5.22
C ASP A 43 10.66 -0.25 5.34
N ASP A 44 9.79 -0.96 6.05
CA ASP A 44 9.81 -2.42 6.19
C ASP A 44 8.37 -3.00 6.22
N ALA A 45 8.24 -4.29 5.90
CA ALA A 45 7.01 -5.07 6.01
C ALA A 45 6.71 -5.51 7.45
N VAL A 46 7.65 -5.38 8.40
CA VAL A 46 7.43 -5.67 9.82
C VAL A 46 6.57 -4.58 10.46
N VAL A 47 5.47 -4.94 11.13
CA VAL A 47 4.54 -3.94 11.71
C VAL A 47 5.21 -3.09 12.80
N SER A 48 5.97 -3.72 13.70
CA SER A 48 6.59 -3.05 14.85
C SER A 48 7.93 -2.43 14.47
N GLY A 49 8.08 -1.13 14.75
CA GLY A 49 9.34 -0.41 14.55
C GLY A 49 9.54 0.18 13.16
N SER A 50 8.67 -0.13 12.20
CA SER A 50 8.70 0.52 10.88
C SER A 50 8.28 1.98 10.91
N ILE A 51 8.85 2.73 9.98
CA ILE A 51 8.56 4.13 9.74
C ILE A 51 7.65 4.26 8.52
N LEU A 52 6.60 5.06 8.64
CA LEU A 52 5.77 5.48 7.51
C LEU A 52 6.53 6.54 6.70
N LEU A 53 6.94 6.18 5.48
CA LEU A 53 7.67 7.05 4.56
C LEU A 53 6.75 7.98 3.79
N ASP A 54 5.59 7.46 3.35
CA ASP A 54 4.59 8.21 2.60
C ASP A 54 3.20 7.65 2.86
N ARG A 55 2.16 8.49 2.69
CA ARG A 55 0.76 8.08 2.80
C ARG A 55 -0.08 8.74 1.72
N PHE A 56 -1.09 8.01 1.25
CA PHE A 56 -2.04 8.51 0.29
C PHE A 56 -3.47 8.14 0.70
N THR A 57 -4.29 9.15 1.00
CA THR A 57 -5.72 8.99 1.31
C THR A 57 -6.57 9.11 0.05
N PHE A 58 -7.63 8.32 -0.06
CA PHE A 58 -8.54 8.29 -1.19
C PHE A 58 -9.98 8.01 -0.77
N SER A 59 -10.94 8.28 -1.66
CA SER A 59 -12.34 7.91 -1.46
C SER A 59 -12.48 6.40 -1.25
N ALA A 60 -13.33 6.00 -0.30
CA ALA A 60 -13.54 4.61 0.09
C ALA A 60 -13.58 3.64 -1.11
N LYS A 61 -12.72 2.62 -1.03
CA LYS A 61 -12.68 1.48 -1.95
C LYS A 61 -13.12 0.24 -1.20
N ALA A 62 -14.18 -0.39 -1.68
CA ALA A 62 -14.61 -1.68 -1.17
C ALA A 62 -13.54 -2.72 -1.52
N ILE A 63 -13.18 -3.53 -0.53
CA ILE A 63 -12.33 -4.71 -0.67
C ILE A 63 -13.14 -5.94 -0.28
N ASP A 64 -13.05 -6.99 -1.10
CA ASP A 64 -13.67 -8.28 -0.85
C ASP A 64 -12.80 -9.41 -1.44
N GLY A 65 -13.22 -10.66 -1.22
CA GLY A 65 -12.50 -11.84 -1.69
C GLY A 65 -12.39 -11.97 -3.22
N ASP A 66 -13.13 -11.16 -3.98
CA ASP A 66 -13.15 -11.16 -5.43
C ASP A 66 -12.42 -9.93 -6.03
N THR A 67 -12.03 -8.97 -5.19
CA THR A 67 -11.48 -7.68 -5.62
C THR A 67 -10.04 -7.51 -5.15
N ASP A 68 -9.10 -7.58 -6.08
CA ASP A 68 -7.71 -7.22 -5.81
C ASP A 68 -7.53 -5.69 -5.78
N LEU A 69 -6.74 -5.20 -4.82
CA LEU A 69 -6.34 -3.79 -4.74
C LEU A 69 -4.89 -3.64 -5.19
N TYR A 70 -4.69 -3.05 -6.36
CA TYR A 70 -3.38 -2.68 -6.86
C TYR A 70 -2.99 -1.26 -6.40
N ILE A 71 -1.87 -1.16 -5.70
CA ILE A 71 -1.28 0.09 -5.22
C ILE A 71 0.05 0.34 -5.91
N LYS A 72 0.24 1.58 -6.38
CA LYS A 72 1.48 2.09 -6.95
C LYS A 72 1.82 3.42 -6.31
N ILE A 73 2.95 3.49 -5.62
CA ILE A 73 3.51 4.71 -5.00
C ILE A 73 4.83 5.03 -5.71
N THR A 74 5.09 6.32 -5.94
CA THR A 74 6.32 6.79 -6.61
C THR A 74 6.93 7.91 -5.80
N ILE A 75 8.18 7.70 -5.36
CA ILE A 75 8.98 8.74 -4.69
C ILE A 75 9.90 9.36 -5.73
N THR A 76 9.91 10.69 -5.80
CA THR A 76 10.84 11.47 -6.62
C THR A 76 11.69 12.35 -5.71
N ILE A 77 13.01 12.29 -5.86
CA ILE A 77 13.96 13.17 -5.15
C ILE A 77 14.22 14.39 -6.03
N SER A 78 13.99 15.59 -5.48
CA SER A 78 14.19 16.89 -6.15
C SER A 78 15.29 17.71 -5.49
#